data_AF-A0A1C7NEU7-F1
#
_entry.id   AF-A0A1C7NEU7-F1
#
_cell.length_a   1.000
_cell.length_b   1.000
_cell.length_c   1.000
_cell.angle_alpha   90.00
_cell.angle_beta   90.00
_cell.angle_gamma   90.00
#
_symmetry.space_group_name_H-M   'P 1'
#
loop_
_entity.id
_entity.type
_entity.pdbx_description
1 polymer ?
#
loop_
_entity_poly.entity_id
_entity_poly.type
_entity_poly.pdbx_seq_one_letter_code
_entity_poly.pdbx_strand_id
1 'polypeptide(L)'
;MQIQSMSMYANWKIQTPEILKELRWYSVSQLIHYLHQARSFIISQQWSRRIYPPVVACCKLPAGKEERFPLNDGYVCESIGHWHSTLDVIQLNLQSMLDERQPIEKIGSMQIETLQLINELLKSFERRTDTLTRTQFETRYQLTWLDDDFIHGNVAYCKNPFCQSH
;
A
#
# COMPACT_ATOMS: atom_id res chain seq x y z
N MET A 1 28.58 -22.31 15.26
CA MET A 1 27.26 -22.65 14.67
C MET A 1 26.32 -21.51 14.98
N GLN A 2 25.83 -20.77 13.99
CA GLN A 2 24.77 -19.78 14.18
C GLN A 2 23.44 -20.52 14.13
N ILE A 3 22.64 -20.42 15.20
CA ILE A 3 21.27 -20.92 15.21
C ILE A 3 20.47 -19.91 14.38
N GLN A 4 19.98 -20.33 13.21
CA GLN A 4 19.06 -19.52 12.42
C GLN A 4 17.74 -19.42 13.17
N SER A 5 17.41 -18.20 13.58
CA SER A 5 16.09 -17.81 14.07
C SER A 5 15.07 -18.01 12.93
N MET A 6 14.01 -18.80 13.16
CA MET A 6 12.94 -19.12 12.21
C MET A 6 11.58 -18.56 12.69
N SER A 7 11.41 -17.24 12.60
CA SER A 7 10.09 -16.63 12.75
C SER A 7 9.22 -16.82 11.49
N MET A 8 7.92 -17.14 11.66
CA MET A 8 6.99 -17.34 10.52
C MET A 8 5.51 -17.16 10.89
N TYR A 9 4.64 -17.00 9.88
CA TYR A 9 3.19 -17.06 10.07
C TYR A 9 2.71 -18.50 10.23
N ALA A 10 2.11 -18.82 11.38
CA ALA A 10 1.66 -20.18 11.73
C ALA A 10 0.61 -20.74 10.77
N ASN A 11 -0.25 -19.86 10.25
CA ASN A 11 -1.45 -20.20 9.52
C ASN A 11 -1.50 -19.61 8.10
N TRP A 12 -0.33 -19.26 7.54
CA TRP A 12 -0.19 -18.67 6.20
C TRP A 12 -0.92 -19.48 5.11
N LYS A 13 -0.67 -20.80 5.03
CA LYS A 13 -1.26 -21.66 3.98
C LYS A 13 -2.77 -21.78 4.07
N ILE A 14 -3.34 -21.64 5.26
CA ILE A 14 -4.77 -21.82 5.52
C ILE A 14 -5.52 -20.52 5.22
N GLN A 15 -4.91 -19.38 5.59
CA GLN A 15 -5.59 -18.10 5.67
C GLN A 15 -5.18 -17.08 4.59
N THR A 16 -4.16 -17.38 3.78
CA THR A 16 -3.73 -16.51 2.69
C THR A 16 -4.19 -17.10 1.35
N PRO A 17 -5.35 -16.66 0.81
CA PRO A 17 -5.77 -17.01 -0.53
C PRO A 17 -4.68 -16.71 -1.56
N GLU A 18 -4.46 -17.64 -2.50
CA GLU A 18 -3.49 -17.45 -3.60
C GLU A 18 -3.77 -16.16 -4.39
N ILE A 19 -5.04 -15.76 -4.51
CA ILE A 19 -5.43 -14.52 -5.17
C ILE A 19 -4.73 -13.28 -4.56
N LEU A 20 -4.42 -13.27 -3.25
CA LEU A 20 -3.75 -12.12 -2.62
C LEU A 20 -2.34 -11.87 -3.16
N LYS A 21 -1.69 -12.91 -3.69
CA LYS A 21 -0.34 -12.81 -4.28
C LYS A 21 -0.36 -12.23 -5.69
N GLU A 22 -1.50 -12.36 -6.38
CA GLU A 22 -1.73 -11.81 -7.72
C GLU A 22 -2.16 -10.34 -7.67
N LEU A 23 -2.65 -9.88 -6.53
CA LEU A 23 -3.06 -8.49 -6.36
C LEU A 23 -1.86 -7.55 -6.32
N ARG A 24 -2.04 -6.34 -6.87
CA ARG A 24 -1.06 -5.26 -6.75
C ARG A 24 -1.16 -4.56 -5.41
N TRP A 25 0.01 -4.39 -4.79
CA TRP A 25 0.19 -3.68 -3.53
C TRP A 25 1.02 -2.43 -3.74
N TYR A 26 0.72 -1.41 -2.97
CA TYR A 26 1.35 -0.11 -3.09
C TYR A 26 1.69 0.41 -1.72
N SER A 27 2.92 0.83 -1.55
CA SER A 27 3.33 1.61 -0.38
C SER A 27 2.63 2.97 -0.43
N VAL A 28 2.04 3.39 0.70
CA VAL A 28 1.40 4.72 0.81
C VAL A 28 2.42 5.82 0.60
N SER A 29 3.65 5.66 1.10
CA SER A 29 4.72 6.65 0.90
C SER A 29 5.08 6.81 -0.59
N GLN A 30 5.16 5.72 -1.34
CA GLN A 30 5.39 5.75 -2.79
C GLN A 30 4.22 6.38 -3.56
N LEU A 31 2.97 6.09 -3.15
CA LEU A 31 1.78 6.70 -3.75
C LEU A 31 1.73 8.21 -3.51
N ILE A 32 2.02 8.67 -2.29
CA ILE A 32 2.09 10.10 -1.98
C ILE A 32 3.16 10.78 -2.85
N HIS A 33 4.34 10.17 -2.97
CA HIS A 33 5.39 10.70 -3.83
C HIS A 33 4.94 10.80 -5.30
N TYR A 34 4.33 9.75 -5.83
CA TYR A 34 3.75 9.72 -7.17
C TYR A 34 2.70 10.84 -7.37
N LEU A 35 1.79 11.05 -6.41
CA LEU A 35 0.77 12.09 -6.49
C LEU A 35 1.36 13.50 -6.53
N HIS A 36 2.45 13.75 -5.80
CA HIS A 36 3.18 15.02 -5.88
C HIS A 36 3.91 15.20 -7.23
N GLN A 37 4.47 14.13 -7.79
CA GLN A 37 5.04 14.16 -9.14
C GLN A 37 3.96 14.44 -10.19
N ALA A 38 2.80 13.78 -10.10
CA ALA A 38 1.66 13.99 -11.00
C ALA A 38 1.14 15.43 -10.92
N ARG A 39 1.02 15.98 -9.71
CA ARG A 39 0.66 17.40 -9.51
C ARG A 39 1.68 18.33 -10.16
N SER A 40 2.97 18.06 -9.97
CA SER A 40 4.05 18.86 -10.55
C SER A 40 4.03 18.80 -12.08
N PHE A 41 3.79 17.62 -12.65
CA PHE A 41 3.65 17.40 -14.08
C PHE A 41 2.52 18.26 -14.70
N ILE A 42 1.36 18.32 -14.04
CA ILE A 42 0.23 19.15 -14.46
C ILE A 42 0.58 20.64 -14.40
N ILE A 43 1.05 21.11 -13.24
CA ILE A 43 1.27 22.56 -12.98
C ILE A 43 2.39 23.12 -13.86
N SER A 44 3.48 22.38 -14.02
CA SER A 44 4.61 22.80 -14.86
C SER A 44 4.37 22.59 -16.36
N GLN A 45 3.18 22.11 -16.74
CA GLN A 45 2.77 21.82 -18.10
C GLN A 45 3.77 20.92 -18.85
N GLN A 46 4.38 19.96 -18.14
CA GLN A 46 5.40 19.06 -18.73
C GLN A 46 4.85 18.26 -19.91
N TRP A 47 3.56 17.99 -19.93
CA TRP A 47 2.85 17.36 -21.05
C TRP A 47 3.02 18.13 -22.37
N SER A 48 3.05 19.46 -22.35
CA SER A 48 3.26 20.29 -23.56
C SER A 48 4.65 20.09 -24.18
N ARG A 49 5.61 19.59 -23.39
CA ARG A 49 6.99 19.29 -23.81
C ARG A 49 7.19 17.81 -24.16
N ARG A 50 6.10 17.04 -24.25
CA ARG A 50 6.11 15.58 -24.50
C ARG A 50 6.94 14.79 -23.49
N ILE A 51 7.05 15.31 -22.26
CA ILE A 51 7.58 14.54 -21.14
C ILE A 51 6.50 13.53 -20.75
N TYR A 52 6.89 12.27 -20.55
CA TYR A 52 5.96 11.23 -20.13
C TYR A 52 5.49 11.47 -18.68
N PRO A 53 4.24 11.15 -18.35
CA PRO A 53 3.74 11.27 -16.98
C PRO A 53 4.51 10.32 -16.06
N PRO A 54 4.58 10.64 -14.76
CA PRO A 54 5.17 9.73 -13.78
C PRO A 54 4.42 8.39 -13.79
N VAL A 55 5.13 7.32 -13.43
CA VAL A 55 4.57 5.97 -13.31
C VAL A 55 4.60 5.57 -11.85
N VAL A 56 3.47 5.05 -11.36
CA VAL A 56 3.38 4.53 -10.00
C VAL A 56 4.04 3.15 -9.95
N ALA A 57 4.93 2.95 -8.97
CA ALA A 57 5.48 1.63 -8.69
C ALA A 57 4.49 0.83 -7.85
N CYS A 58 4.35 -0.46 -8.18
CA CYS A 58 3.63 -1.44 -7.38
C CYS A 58 4.56 -2.59 -7.01
N CYS A 59 4.20 -3.32 -5.96
CA CYS A 59 4.86 -4.54 -5.56
C CYS A 59 3.85 -5.69 -5.46
N LYS A 60 4.38 -6.91 -5.35
CA LYS A 60 3.59 -8.06 -4.90
C LYS A 60 3.23 -7.88 -3.43
N LEU A 61 2.41 -8.79 -2.90
CA LEU A 61 2.09 -8.89 -1.48
C LEU A 61 3.35 -8.67 -0.63
N PRO A 62 3.42 -7.61 0.22
CA PRO A 62 4.61 -7.29 1.02
C PRO A 62 4.71 -8.19 2.27
N ALA A 63 4.30 -9.45 2.15
CA ALA A 63 4.36 -10.45 3.19
C ALA A 63 4.50 -11.83 2.56
N GLY A 64 5.16 -12.72 3.28
CA GLY A 64 5.35 -14.12 2.92
C GLY A 64 5.24 -14.99 4.16
N LYS A 65 5.27 -16.31 3.97
CA LYS A 65 5.25 -17.27 5.09
C LYS A 65 6.33 -16.95 6.13
N GLU A 66 7.52 -16.61 5.66
CA GLU A 66 8.72 -16.31 6.46
C GLU A 66 9.09 -14.82 6.43
N GLU A 67 8.21 -13.98 5.87
CA GLU A 67 8.41 -12.53 5.76
C GLU A 67 7.20 -11.81 6.34
N ARG A 68 7.38 -11.19 7.50
CA ARG A 68 6.28 -10.48 8.18
C ARG A 68 5.94 -9.20 7.42
N PHE A 69 4.66 -8.84 7.40
CA PHE A 69 4.21 -7.57 6.83
C PHE A 69 4.99 -6.38 7.43
N PRO A 70 5.35 -5.33 6.69
CA PRO A 70 6.30 -4.32 7.18
C PRO A 70 5.70 -3.48 8.31
N LEU A 71 6.55 -3.06 9.27
CA LEU A 71 6.09 -2.26 10.43
C LEU A 71 5.93 -0.78 10.09
N ASN A 72 6.85 -0.26 9.29
CA ASN A 72 7.11 1.17 9.21
C ASN A 72 6.28 1.89 8.13
N ASP A 73 5.52 1.17 7.32
CA ASP A 73 4.76 1.75 6.22
C ASP A 73 3.31 1.25 6.20
N GLY A 74 2.42 2.09 5.67
CA GLY A 74 1.08 1.69 5.30
C GLY A 74 1.07 1.19 3.87
N TYR A 75 0.26 0.17 3.60
CA TYR A 75 0.04 -0.30 2.24
C TYR A 75 -1.43 -0.22 1.87
N VAL A 76 -1.69 -0.03 0.58
CA VAL A 76 -3.00 -0.21 0.00
C VAL A 76 -2.93 -1.35 -1.02
N CYS A 77 -4.05 -2.05 -1.16
CA CYS A 77 -4.21 -3.17 -2.08
C CYS A 77 -5.26 -2.79 -3.11
N GLU A 78 -5.04 -3.15 -4.38
CA GLU A 78 -5.93 -2.75 -5.49
C GLU A 78 -7.39 -3.19 -5.29
N SER A 79 -7.62 -4.27 -4.54
CA SER A 79 -8.95 -4.81 -4.24
C SER A 79 -9.64 -4.20 -3.01
N ILE A 80 -9.00 -3.26 -2.31
CA ILE A 80 -9.52 -2.68 -1.07
C ILE A 80 -9.85 -1.21 -1.29
N GLY A 81 -11.12 -0.84 -1.06
CA GLY A 81 -11.56 0.55 -1.10
C GLY A 81 -11.79 1.10 -2.52
N HIS A 82 -11.84 2.43 -2.62
CA HIS A 82 -12.11 3.15 -3.88
C HIS A 82 -10.92 3.96 -4.41
N TRP A 83 -9.78 3.88 -3.74
CA TRP A 83 -8.59 4.65 -4.10
C TRP A 83 -8.04 4.24 -5.48
N HIS A 84 -8.13 2.96 -5.85
CA HIS A 84 -7.56 2.43 -7.09
C HIS A 84 -8.26 2.99 -8.34
N SER A 85 -9.60 3.04 -8.35
CA SER A 85 -10.34 3.65 -9.47
C SER A 85 -10.04 5.14 -9.63
N THR A 86 -9.83 5.84 -8.52
CA THR A 86 -9.42 7.26 -8.54
C THR A 86 -8.02 7.41 -9.16
N LEU A 87 -7.11 6.50 -8.84
CA LEU A 87 -5.77 6.47 -9.42
C LEU A 87 -5.80 6.20 -10.93
N ASP A 88 -6.65 5.27 -11.39
CA ASP A 88 -6.80 4.96 -12.82
C ASP A 88 -7.31 6.17 -13.61
N VAL A 89 -8.29 6.91 -13.08
CA VAL A 89 -8.79 8.15 -13.71
C VAL A 89 -7.68 9.20 -13.81
N ILE A 90 -6.87 9.37 -12.75
CA ILE A 90 -5.72 10.27 -12.79
C ILE A 90 -4.75 9.85 -13.92
N GLN A 91 -4.41 8.57 -14.02
CA GLN A 91 -3.49 8.08 -15.05
C GLN A 91 -4.04 8.29 -16.46
N LEU A 92 -5.32 7.98 -16.69
CA LEU A 92 -5.99 8.20 -17.97
C LEU A 92 -6.00 9.68 -18.35
N ASN A 93 -6.27 10.56 -17.39
CA ASN A 93 -6.26 12.00 -17.63
C ASN A 93 -4.87 12.50 -17.98
N LEU A 94 -3.84 12.09 -17.24
CA LEU A 94 -2.45 12.46 -17.51
C LEU A 94 -1.99 12.01 -18.91
N GLN A 95 -2.35 10.80 -19.33
CA GLN A 95 -2.04 10.29 -20.67
C GLN A 95 -2.79 11.06 -21.75
N SER A 96 -4.07 11.36 -21.53
CA SER A 96 -4.90 12.10 -22.48
C SER A 96 -4.43 13.55 -22.68
N MET A 97 -3.79 14.16 -21.68
CA MET A 97 -3.17 15.49 -21.83
C MET A 97 -2.00 15.52 -22.81
N LEU A 98 -1.41 14.37 -23.15
CA LEU A 98 -0.38 14.28 -24.18
C LEU A 98 -0.94 14.27 -25.60
N ASP A 99 -2.25 14.06 -25.77
CA ASP A 99 -2.89 14.05 -27.08
C ASP A 99 -3.14 15.49 -27.56
N GLU A 100 -2.31 15.95 -28.50
CA GLU A 100 -2.38 17.29 -29.11
C GLU A 100 -3.70 17.54 -29.87
N ARG A 101 -4.52 16.50 -30.10
CA ARG A 101 -5.84 16.62 -30.73
C ARG A 101 -6.91 17.08 -29.75
N GLN A 102 -6.64 17.10 -28.45
CA GLN A 102 -7.61 17.52 -27.45
C GLN A 102 -7.83 19.04 -27.49
N PRO A 103 -9.09 19.51 -27.46
CA PRO A 103 -9.39 20.93 -27.31
C PRO A 103 -8.77 21.50 -26.02
N ILE A 104 -8.31 22.75 -26.07
CA ILE A 104 -7.66 23.42 -24.93
C ILE A 104 -8.61 23.49 -23.72
N GLU A 105 -9.90 23.73 -23.96
CA GLU A 105 -10.93 23.78 -22.92
C GLU A 105 -11.04 22.44 -22.20
N LYS A 106 -11.00 21.35 -22.96
CA LYS A 106 -11.05 19.99 -22.41
C LYS A 106 -9.80 19.69 -21.59
N ILE A 107 -8.62 20.07 -22.07
CA ILE A 107 -7.37 19.93 -21.31
C ILE A 107 -7.47 20.70 -19.99
N GLY A 108 -7.95 21.95 -20.01
CA GLY A 108 -8.15 22.76 -18.82
C GLY A 108 -9.09 22.10 -17.80
N SER A 109 -10.23 21.58 -18.25
CA SER A 109 -11.16 20.82 -17.39
C SER A 109 -10.50 19.58 -16.78
N MET A 110 -9.78 18.80 -17.60
CA MET A 110 -9.08 17.60 -17.13
C MET A 110 -8.00 17.93 -16.10
N GLN A 111 -7.29 19.06 -16.24
CA GLN A 111 -6.29 19.50 -15.27
C GLN A 111 -6.93 19.79 -13.91
N ILE A 112 -8.03 20.54 -13.90
CA ILE A 112 -8.75 20.89 -12.68
C ILE A 112 -9.28 19.63 -11.99
N GLU A 113 -9.95 18.76 -12.75
CA GLU A 113 -10.47 17.49 -12.22
C GLU A 113 -9.34 16.62 -11.65
N THR A 114 -8.25 16.45 -12.40
CA THR A 114 -7.12 15.61 -11.95
C THR A 114 -6.48 16.18 -10.68
N LEU A 115 -6.34 17.49 -10.55
CA LEU A 115 -5.83 18.14 -9.34
C LEU A 115 -6.77 17.94 -8.14
N GLN A 116 -8.09 17.97 -8.36
CA GLN A 116 -9.08 17.67 -7.33
C GLN A 116 -8.97 16.20 -6.87
N LEU A 117 -8.91 15.24 -7.80
CA LEU A 117 -8.76 13.82 -7.49
C LEU A 117 -7.44 13.53 -6.74
N ILE A 118 -6.33 14.15 -7.15
CA ILE A 118 -5.05 14.06 -6.43
C ILE A 118 -5.22 14.54 -4.98
N ASN A 119 -5.86 15.68 -4.77
CA ASN A 119 -6.07 16.24 -3.44
C ASN A 119 -6.97 15.36 -2.55
N GLU A 120 -8.03 14.77 -3.12
CA GLU A 120 -8.90 13.85 -2.38
C GLU A 120 -8.17 12.55 -2.00
N LEU A 121 -7.32 11.99 -2.88
CA LEU A 121 -6.46 10.86 -2.53
C LEU A 121 -5.43 11.20 -1.44
N LEU A 122 -4.81 12.37 -1.51
CA LEU A 122 -3.88 12.80 -0.45
C LEU A 122 -4.59 12.90 0.90
N LYS A 123 -5.80 13.47 0.95
CA LYS A 123 -6.61 13.51 2.17
C LYS A 123 -7.04 12.13 2.64
N SER A 124 -7.36 11.20 1.73
CA SER A 124 -7.77 9.84 2.13
C SER A 124 -6.59 9.09 2.77
N PHE A 125 -5.37 9.24 2.24
CA PHE A 125 -4.16 8.68 2.83
C PHE A 125 -3.78 9.34 4.15
N GLU A 126 -3.93 10.66 4.29
CA GLU A 126 -3.75 11.37 5.56
C GLU A 126 -4.69 10.81 6.65
N ARG A 127 -5.95 10.57 6.28
CA ARG A 127 -6.95 9.95 7.17
C ARG A 127 -6.75 8.43 7.36
N ARG A 128 -5.75 7.84 6.71
CA ARG A 128 -5.50 6.38 6.68
C ARG A 128 -6.71 5.56 6.23
N THR A 129 -7.52 6.14 5.34
CA THR A 129 -8.65 5.42 4.73
C THR A 129 -8.10 4.37 3.78
N ASP A 130 -8.66 3.15 3.81
CA ASP A 130 -8.25 2.00 2.99
C ASP A 130 -6.79 1.54 3.14
N THR A 131 -6.05 2.10 4.11
CA THR A 131 -4.65 1.75 4.39
C THR A 131 -4.57 0.59 5.37
N LEU A 132 -3.73 -0.39 5.06
CA LEU A 132 -3.40 -1.52 5.91
C LEU A 132 -2.03 -1.31 6.57
N THR A 133 -2.05 -1.26 7.89
CA THR A 133 -0.87 -1.49 8.75
C THR A 133 -0.67 -3.00 8.97
N ARG A 134 0.51 -3.39 9.48
CA ARG A 134 0.78 -4.78 9.90
C ARG A 134 -0.36 -5.37 10.75
N THR A 135 -0.76 -4.67 11.80
CA THR A 135 -1.80 -5.15 12.72
C THR A 135 -3.14 -5.34 12.01
N GLN A 136 -3.51 -4.40 11.12
CA GLN A 136 -4.75 -4.52 10.34
C GLN A 136 -4.68 -5.66 9.33
N PHE A 137 -3.54 -5.86 8.67
CA PHE A 137 -3.31 -6.98 7.76
C PHE A 137 -3.44 -8.32 8.50
N GLU A 138 -2.71 -8.48 9.60
CA GLU A 138 -2.74 -9.69 10.43
C GLU A 138 -4.14 -9.96 10.97
N THR A 139 -4.84 -8.93 11.46
CA THR A 139 -6.21 -9.06 11.95
C THR A 139 -7.18 -9.45 10.83
N ARG A 140 -7.09 -8.79 9.66
CA ARG A 140 -7.99 -9.01 8.52
C ARG A 140 -7.91 -10.43 7.97
N TYR A 141 -6.71 -10.97 7.91
CA TYR A 141 -6.45 -12.32 7.40
C TYR A 141 -6.26 -13.34 8.53
N GLN A 142 -6.58 -12.98 9.77
CA GLN A 142 -6.46 -13.84 10.96
C GLN A 142 -5.07 -14.48 11.11
N LEU A 143 -4.01 -13.81 10.66
CA LEU A 143 -2.65 -14.33 10.65
C LEU A 143 -1.99 -14.16 12.02
N THR A 144 -1.30 -15.20 12.48
CA THR A 144 -0.52 -15.16 13.73
C THR A 144 0.96 -15.36 13.41
N TRP A 145 1.76 -14.35 13.74
CA TRP A 145 3.21 -14.43 13.64
C TRP A 145 3.80 -15.10 14.88
N LEU A 146 4.61 -16.13 14.70
CA LEU A 146 5.34 -16.81 15.76
C LEU A 146 6.80 -16.37 15.72
N ASP A 147 7.28 -15.85 16.84
CA ASP A 147 8.71 -15.62 17.07
C ASP A 147 9.33 -16.85 17.74
N ASP A 148 10.63 -17.09 17.52
CA ASP A 148 11.31 -18.32 17.98
C ASP A 148 11.23 -18.58 19.48
N ASP A 149 11.08 -17.52 20.29
CA ASP A 149 10.92 -17.61 21.74
C ASP A 149 9.73 -18.51 22.12
N PHE A 150 8.72 -18.61 21.26
CA PHE A 150 7.57 -19.51 21.44
C PHE A 150 7.78 -20.92 20.88
N ILE A 151 8.62 -21.08 19.85
CA ILE A 151 8.80 -22.36 19.13
C ILE A 151 9.72 -23.31 19.91
N HIS A 152 10.69 -22.77 20.66
CA HIS A 152 11.70 -23.57 21.36
C HIS A 152 11.30 -23.98 22.79
N GLY A 153 10.02 -23.82 23.18
CA GLY A 153 9.52 -24.38 24.43
C GLY A 153 10.21 -23.83 25.69
N ASN A 154 10.79 -22.64 25.64
CA ASN A 154 11.02 -21.90 26.86
C ASN A 154 9.66 -21.38 27.33
N VAL A 155 9.06 -22.16 28.22
CA VAL A 155 8.10 -21.69 29.21
C VAL A 155 8.76 -20.55 29.97
N ALA A 156 8.79 -19.35 29.37
CA ALA A 156 9.15 -18.14 30.04
C ALA A 156 7.99 -17.85 31.00
N TYR A 157 8.22 -18.26 32.24
CA TYR A 157 7.52 -17.82 33.44
C TYR A 157 6.66 -16.58 33.20
N CYS A 158 5.36 -16.72 33.42
CA CYS A 158 4.45 -15.61 33.61
C CYS A 158 5.15 -14.57 34.52
N LYS A 159 5.67 -13.46 33.96
CA LYS A 159 6.20 -12.32 34.72
C LYS A 159 5.08 -11.51 35.39
N ASN A 160 3.93 -12.14 35.61
CA ASN A 160 2.84 -11.56 36.35
C ASN A 160 2.99 -12.03 37.81
N PRO A 161 3.26 -11.14 38.79
CA PRO A 161 3.30 -11.53 40.20
C PRO A 161 1.97 -12.10 40.70
N PHE A 162 0.88 -11.98 39.94
CA PHE A 162 -0.43 -12.54 40.25
C PHE A 162 -0.65 -13.99 39.74
N CYS A 163 0.31 -14.59 39.02
CA CYS A 163 0.22 -15.99 38.55
C CYS A 163 0.56 -17.03 39.65
N GLN A 164 0.85 -16.61 40.90
CA GLN A 164 1.12 -17.51 42.03
C GLN A 164 0.18 -17.20 43.21
N SER A 165 -1.12 -17.39 43.04
CA SER A 165 -2.02 -17.60 44.18
C SER A 165 -3.41 -18.01 43.71
N HIS A 166 -3.76 -19.23 44.14
CA HIS A 166 -5.03 -19.96 44.05
C HIS A 166 -5.22 -20.93 42.88
#